data_AF-A0A9P8NEI0-F1
#
_entry.id   AF-A0A9P8NEI0-F1
#
_cell.length_a   1.000
_cell.length_b   1.000
_cell.length_c   1.000
_cell.angle_alpha   90.00
_cell.angle_beta   90.00
_cell.angle_gamma   90.00
#
_symmetry.space_group_name_H-M   'P 1'
#
loop_
_entity.id
_entity.type
_entity.pdbx_description
1 polymer ?
#
loop_
_entity_poly.entity_id
_entity_poly.type
_entity_poly.pdbx_seq_one_letter_code
_entity_poly.pdbx_strand_id
1 'polypeptide(L)'
;MDYLAPGTILIIDEAQRSYSDTLFWNSIIKPRLSHEGLDISFCLFCCYGSPLTGVDMELDTDIRAFTPAHFKLAQRVTLTPQSHPSSPPIGLFFTRSEFTDAAQRLTANSRLQEKFTLRPDAEDYLFSLTNGHPGGLSSVLKYIHDFYRHAIKSRDLSVITKEHVVDSLKRDQDVWDVLTQEPISRSLPQGRWLTKEVANLLAKVLEEGNVLSEPNKEAETCYKRGWLHRMQILGEDGYDKEVYVLPSRLHEKHVPLSGSNTTSQKERKVYPQNSKIYEI
;
A
#
# COMPACT_ATOMS: atom_id res chain seq x y z
N MET A 1 -8.99 -30.54 20.37
CA MET A 1 -8.82 -29.09 20.13
C MET A 1 -9.75 -28.41 21.14
N ASP A 2 -9.50 -28.64 22.44
CA ASP A 2 -10.54 -28.47 23.48
C ASP A 2 -10.22 -27.26 24.38
N TYR A 3 -9.39 -26.35 23.86
CA TYR A 3 -8.88 -25.19 24.57
C TYR A 3 -9.54 -23.87 24.13
N LEU A 4 -10.40 -23.90 23.10
CA LEU A 4 -11.08 -22.71 22.60
C LEU A 4 -12.52 -22.71 23.10
N ALA A 5 -12.90 -21.63 23.78
CA ALA A 5 -14.27 -21.43 24.21
C ALA A 5 -15.20 -21.23 23.00
N PRO A 6 -16.47 -21.67 23.06
CA PRO A 6 -17.46 -21.33 22.05
C PRO A 6 -17.56 -19.81 21.81
N GLY A 7 -17.70 -19.41 20.55
CA GLY A 7 -17.69 -18.01 20.13
C GLY A 7 -16.30 -17.37 20.00
N THR A 8 -15.21 -18.13 20.14
CA THR A 8 -13.85 -17.59 19.99
C THR A 8 -13.63 -17.08 18.56
N ILE A 9 -13.07 -15.88 18.43
CA ILE A 9 -12.62 -15.30 17.15
C ILE A 9 -11.10 -15.42 17.07
N LEU A 10 -10.61 -16.06 16.00
CA LEU A 10 -9.20 -16.18 15.69
C LEU A 10 -8.84 -15.23 14.54
N ILE A 11 -7.87 -14.35 14.78
CA ILE A 11 -7.32 -13.46 13.76
C ILE A 11 -6.06 -14.11 13.21
N ILE A 12 -6.03 -14.28 11.89
CA ILE A 12 -4.88 -14.82 11.17
C ILE A 12 -4.37 -13.73 10.26
N ASP A 13 -3.27 -13.14 10.69
CA ASP A 13 -2.54 -12.15 9.90
C ASP A 13 -1.67 -12.86 8.85
N GLU A 14 -1.54 -12.25 7.68
CA GLU A 14 -0.82 -12.81 6.53
C GLU A 14 -1.28 -14.23 6.14
N ALA A 15 -2.60 -14.47 6.16
CA ALA A 15 -3.20 -15.80 5.98
C ALA A 15 -2.86 -16.45 4.63
N GLN A 16 -2.52 -15.67 3.59
CA GLN A 16 -2.04 -16.18 2.32
C GLN A 16 -0.77 -17.03 2.43
N ARG A 17 0.03 -16.84 3.48
CA ARG A 17 1.21 -17.68 3.76
C ARG A 17 0.85 -19.10 4.19
N SER A 18 -0.40 -19.33 4.62
CA SER A 18 -0.91 -20.64 5.03
C SER A 18 -1.55 -21.43 3.90
N TYR A 19 -1.66 -20.88 2.69
CA TYR A 19 -2.41 -21.50 1.58
C TYR A 19 -1.88 -22.88 1.19
N SER A 20 -0.59 -23.17 1.39
CA SER A 20 0.00 -24.49 1.16
C SER A 20 -0.26 -25.50 2.30
N ASP A 21 -0.81 -25.07 3.44
CA ASP A 21 -1.14 -25.95 4.57
C ASP A 21 -2.52 -26.60 4.36
N THR A 22 -2.53 -27.71 3.64
CA THR A 22 -3.75 -28.44 3.31
C THR A 22 -4.50 -28.96 4.54
N LEU A 23 -3.80 -29.31 5.62
CA LEU A 23 -4.42 -29.79 6.85
C LEU A 23 -5.16 -28.67 7.57
N PHE A 24 -4.52 -27.50 7.68
CA PHE A 24 -5.13 -26.31 8.25
C PHE A 24 -6.40 -25.91 7.48
N TRP A 25 -6.32 -25.80 6.16
CA TRP A 25 -7.46 -25.39 5.34
C TRP A 25 -8.60 -26.40 5.33
N ASN A 26 -8.30 -27.69 5.14
CA ASN A 26 -9.34 -28.71 5.01
C ASN A 26 -9.97 -29.12 6.34
N SER A 27 -9.19 -29.14 7.43
CA SER A 27 -9.68 -29.64 8.73
C SER A 27 -10.20 -28.54 9.65
N ILE A 28 -9.75 -27.29 9.45
CA ILE A 28 -10.02 -26.19 10.38
C ILE A 28 -10.85 -25.11 9.70
N ILE A 29 -10.39 -24.54 8.58
CA ILE A 29 -11.08 -23.40 7.95
C ILE A 29 -12.37 -23.82 7.23
N LYS A 30 -12.29 -24.78 6.30
CA LYS A 30 -13.44 -25.14 5.44
C LYS A 30 -14.69 -25.60 6.18
N PRO A 31 -14.62 -26.43 7.23
CA PRO A 31 -15.83 -26.81 7.98
C PRO A 31 -16.59 -25.59 8.52
N ARG A 32 -15.88 -24.52 8.93
CA ARG A 32 -16.52 -23.31 9.48
C ARG A 32 -17.23 -22.48 8.41
N LEU A 33 -16.88 -22.63 7.14
CA LEU A 33 -17.59 -21.95 6.04
C LEU A 33 -19.04 -22.44 5.88
N SER A 34 -19.30 -23.69 6.29
CA SER A 34 -20.63 -24.32 6.29
C SER A 34 -21.24 -24.42 7.69
N HIS A 35 -20.67 -23.71 8.68
CA HIS A 35 -21.08 -23.76 10.09
C HIS A 35 -20.92 -25.15 10.75
N GLU A 36 -19.97 -25.96 10.29
CA GLU A 36 -19.65 -27.27 10.84
C GLU A 36 -18.43 -27.23 11.78
N GLY A 37 -18.45 -28.06 12.83
CA GLY A 37 -17.34 -28.22 13.77
C GLY A 37 -17.44 -27.32 15.00
N LEU A 38 -16.28 -26.90 15.54
CA LEU A 38 -16.25 -26.05 16.74
C LEU A 38 -16.88 -24.69 16.46
N ASP A 39 -17.60 -24.15 17.44
CA ASP A 39 -18.14 -22.79 17.43
C ASP A 39 -17.02 -21.76 17.61
N ILE A 40 -16.28 -21.54 16.53
CA ILE A 40 -15.20 -20.55 16.42
C ILE A 40 -15.32 -19.83 15.07
N SER A 41 -14.90 -18.57 15.04
CA SER A 41 -14.88 -17.73 13.84
C SER A 41 -13.46 -17.33 13.48
N PHE A 42 -13.23 -17.07 12.20
CA PHE A 42 -11.93 -16.65 11.68
C PHE A 42 -12.03 -15.29 11.00
N CYS A 43 -11.05 -14.43 11.26
CA CYS A 43 -10.79 -13.23 10.47
C CYS A 43 -9.42 -13.40 9.79
N LEU A 44 -9.44 -13.51 8.46
CA LEU A 44 -8.24 -13.77 7.65
C LEU A 44 -7.82 -12.46 6.97
N PHE A 45 -6.62 -11.98 7.27
CA PHE A 45 -6.03 -10.82 6.59
C PHE A 45 -5.03 -11.30 5.54
N CYS A 46 -5.19 -10.83 4.30
CA CYS A 46 -4.28 -11.13 3.20
C CYS A 46 -3.88 -9.84 2.48
N CYS A 47 -2.59 -9.64 2.24
CA CYS A 47 -2.09 -8.49 1.47
C CYS A 47 -1.95 -8.78 -0.04
N TYR A 48 -1.98 -10.06 -0.44
CA TYR A 48 -2.06 -10.50 -1.84
C TYR A 48 -2.67 -11.90 -1.93
N GLY A 49 -3.05 -12.30 -3.15
CA GLY A 49 -3.77 -13.54 -3.41
C GLY A 49 -5.26 -13.41 -3.05
N SER A 50 -6.07 -14.28 -3.62
CA SER A 50 -7.50 -14.33 -3.38
C SER A 50 -7.86 -15.60 -2.64
N PRO A 51 -8.77 -15.57 -1.66
CA PRO A 51 -9.33 -16.79 -1.11
C PRO A 51 -10.08 -17.63 -2.15
N LEU A 52 -10.54 -17.02 -3.26
CA LEU A 52 -11.25 -17.69 -4.35
C LEU A 52 -10.33 -18.44 -5.31
N THR A 53 -9.21 -17.81 -5.71
CA THR A 53 -8.29 -18.35 -6.73
C THR A 53 -6.95 -18.82 -6.16
N GLY A 54 -6.64 -18.51 -4.91
CA GLY A 54 -5.34 -18.73 -4.29
C GLY A 54 -4.34 -17.62 -4.60
N VAL A 55 -3.06 -17.99 -4.60
CA VAL A 55 -1.98 -17.18 -5.20
C VAL A 55 -1.98 -17.50 -6.71
N ASP A 56 -1.61 -16.55 -7.58
CA ASP A 56 -1.59 -16.76 -9.04
C ASP A 56 -0.82 -18.06 -9.39
N MET A 57 -1.56 -19.07 -9.85
CA MET A 57 -1.08 -20.46 -10.00
C MET A 57 -0.08 -20.64 -11.14
N GLU A 58 0.04 -19.67 -12.05
CA GLU A 58 0.86 -19.78 -13.27
C GLU A 58 2.37 -19.62 -12.99
N LEU A 59 2.75 -19.05 -11.85
CA LEU A 59 4.15 -18.79 -11.49
C LEU A 59 4.66 -19.65 -10.32
N ASP A 60 3.77 -20.33 -9.60
CA ASP A 60 4.15 -21.23 -8.52
C ASP A 60 4.34 -22.65 -9.07
N THR A 61 5.60 -23.04 -9.25
CA THR A 61 5.98 -24.40 -9.70
C THR A 61 5.74 -25.46 -8.61
N ASP A 62 5.39 -25.04 -7.40
CA ASP A 62 5.03 -25.93 -6.30
C ASP A 62 3.55 -26.30 -6.42
N ILE A 63 3.25 -27.27 -7.32
CA ILE A 63 1.94 -27.90 -7.53
C ILE A 63 1.56 -28.75 -6.29
N ARG A 64 1.64 -28.19 -5.10
CA ARG A 64 1.03 -28.75 -3.89
C ARG A 64 -0.40 -28.27 -3.83
N ALA A 65 -1.24 -28.90 -4.64
CA ALA A 65 -2.70 -28.97 -4.58
C ALA A 65 -3.36 -27.95 -3.64
N PHE A 66 -3.36 -26.67 -4.05
CA PHE A 66 -4.18 -25.69 -3.38
C PHE A 66 -5.64 -26.13 -3.55
N THR A 67 -6.38 -26.19 -2.44
CA THR A 67 -7.80 -26.53 -2.49
C THR A 67 -8.57 -25.28 -2.10
N PRO A 68 -8.92 -24.37 -3.03
CA PRO A 68 -9.52 -23.09 -2.71
C PRO A 68 -10.73 -23.26 -1.78
N ALA A 69 -10.79 -22.45 -0.74
CA ALA A 69 -11.98 -22.31 0.07
C ALA A 69 -12.91 -21.32 -0.65
N HIS A 70 -14.08 -21.76 -1.10
CA HIS A 70 -15.02 -20.85 -1.75
C HIS A 70 -15.77 -20.01 -0.69
N PHE A 71 -15.22 -18.85 -0.33
CA PHE A 71 -15.89 -17.87 0.55
C PHE A 71 -17.10 -17.26 -0.15
N LYS A 72 -18.23 -17.03 0.52
CA LYS A 72 -19.35 -16.28 -0.06
C LYS A 72 -19.00 -14.79 -0.15
N LEU A 73 -19.65 -14.02 -1.04
CA LEU A 73 -19.41 -12.57 -1.15
C LEU A 73 -19.56 -11.85 0.20
N ALA A 74 -20.55 -12.24 1.01
CA ALA A 74 -20.77 -11.69 2.35
C ALA A 74 -19.66 -12.01 3.38
N GLN A 75 -18.76 -12.96 3.07
CA GLN A 75 -17.63 -13.34 3.92
C GLN A 75 -16.31 -12.69 3.44
N ARG A 76 -16.38 -11.80 2.44
CA ARG A 76 -15.22 -11.17 1.82
C ARG A 76 -15.26 -9.67 2.06
N VAL A 77 -14.12 -9.11 2.42
CA VAL A 77 -13.90 -7.67 2.49
C VAL A 77 -12.65 -7.37 1.68
N THR A 78 -12.78 -6.50 0.68
CA THR A 78 -11.66 -6.04 -0.14
C THR A 78 -11.37 -4.59 0.21
N LEU A 79 -10.10 -4.29 0.48
CA LEU A 79 -9.64 -2.92 0.78
C LEU A 79 -9.13 -2.18 -0.47
N THR A 80 -9.10 -2.80 -1.64
CA THR A 80 -8.93 -2.06 -2.89
C THR A 80 -10.29 -1.54 -3.37
N PRO A 81 -10.37 -0.31 -3.91
CA PRO A 81 -11.60 0.21 -4.50
C PRO A 81 -12.19 -0.80 -5.47
N GLN A 82 -13.48 -1.08 -5.31
CA GLN A 82 -14.23 -1.98 -6.19
C GLN A 82 -15.22 -1.15 -6.98
N SER A 83 -15.28 -1.36 -8.30
CA SER A 83 -16.19 -0.66 -9.21
C SER A 83 -17.67 -1.01 -8.97
N HIS A 84 -17.95 -2.03 -8.17
CA HIS A 84 -19.30 -2.51 -7.93
C HIS A 84 -20.08 -1.59 -6.95
N PRO A 85 -21.30 -1.12 -7.30
CA PRO A 85 -22.05 -0.15 -6.50
C PRO A 85 -22.40 -0.58 -5.07
N SER A 86 -22.44 -1.90 -4.80
CA SER A 86 -22.73 -2.44 -3.47
C SER A 86 -21.49 -2.64 -2.60
N SER A 87 -20.29 -2.36 -3.12
CA SER A 87 -19.07 -2.47 -2.34
C SER A 87 -19.00 -1.33 -1.35
N PRO A 88 -18.65 -1.59 -0.08
CA PRO A 88 -18.50 -0.51 0.89
C PRO A 88 -17.38 0.43 0.42
N PRO A 89 -17.50 1.75 0.67
CA PRO A 89 -16.50 2.74 0.29
C PRO A 89 -15.29 2.70 1.26
N ILE A 90 -14.69 1.52 1.41
CA ILE A 90 -13.56 1.27 2.30
C ILE A 90 -12.34 0.98 1.43
N GLY A 91 -11.29 1.75 1.63
CA GLY A 91 -10.04 1.67 0.87
C GLY A 91 -8.83 1.47 1.76
N LEU A 92 -7.76 0.93 1.19
CA LEU A 92 -6.43 0.84 1.79
C LEU A 92 -5.83 2.24 1.97
N PHE A 93 -6.15 3.14 1.03
CA PHE A 93 -5.72 4.53 1.05
C PHE A 93 -6.85 5.40 1.55
N PHE A 94 -6.47 6.42 2.32
CA PHE A 94 -7.40 7.41 2.79
C PHE A 94 -8.01 8.15 1.60
N THR A 95 -9.35 8.25 1.61
CA THR A 95 -10.05 9.29 0.87
C THR A 95 -9.57 10.67 1.33
N ARG A 96 -9.93 11.73 0.59
CA ARG A 96 -9.55 13.08 0.99
C ARG A 96 -10.00 13.43 2.41
N SER A 97 -11.23 13.05 2.77
CA SER A 97 -11.80 13.33 4.10
C SER A 97 -11.11 12.55 5.22
N GLU A 98 -10.82 11.26 5.01
CA GLU A 98 -10.08 10.43 5.96
C GLU A 98 -8.65 10.90 6.12
N PHE A 99 -8.03 11.40 5.06
CA PHE A 99 -6.68 11.93 5.09
C PHE A 99 -6.59 13.17 5.96
N THR A 100 -7.55 14.10 5.81
CA THR A 100 -7.65 15.30 6.66
C THR A 100 -7.80 14.92 8.14
N ASP A 101 -8.72 14.00 8.47
CA ASP A 101 -8.91 13.52 9.84
C ASP A 101 -7.64 12.83 10.39
N ALA A 102 -7.02 11.95 9.60
CA ALA A 102 -5.79 11.26 9.98
C ALA A 102 -4.63 12.23 10.21
N ALA A 103 -4.44 13.21 9.32
CA ALA A 103 -3.40 14.23 9.45
C ALA A 103 -3.61 15.05 10.74
N GLN A 104 -4.83 15.51 11.01
CA GLN A 104 -5.16 16.24 12.24
C GLN A 104 -4.85 15.43 13.49
N ARG A 105 -5.23 14.14 13.52
CA ARG A 105 -4.92 13.26 14.65
C ARG A 105 -3.42 13.05 14.83
N LEU A 106 -2.68 12.89 13.73
CA LEU A 106 -1.24 12.70 13.76
C LEU A 106 -0.52 13.94 14.29
N THR A 107 -0.86 15.14 13.82
CA THR A 107 -0.20 16.37 14.29
C THR A 107 -0.64 16.79 15.70
N ALA A 108 -1.78 16.31 16.17
CA ALA A 108 -2.23 16.45 17.56
C ALA A 108 -1.70 15.35 18.50
N ASN A 109 -1.06 14.31 17.95
CA ASN A 109 -0.65 13.11 18.69
C ASN A 109 0.43 13.44 19.73
N SER A 110 0.21 13.02 20.97
CA SER A 110 1.19 13.20 22.06
C SER A 110 2.52 12.50 21.80
N ARG A 111 2.57 11.48 20.94
CA ARG A 111 3.82 10.81 20.54
C ARG A 111 4.77 11.71 19.78
N LEU A 112 4.27 12.72 19.06
CA LEU A 112 5.14 13.73 18.45
C LEU A 112 5.71 14.71 19.48
N GLN A 113 5.33 14.62 20.76
CA GLN A 113 5.71 15.48 21.89
C GLN A 113 5.28 16.96 21.74
N GLU A 114 5.42 17.53 20.55
CA GLU A 114 5.09 18.90 20.22
C GLU A 114 3.99 18.96 19.14
N LYS A 115 2.93 19.73 19.41
CA LYS A 115 1.76 19.85 18.51
C LYS A 115 2.01 20.92 17.46
N PHE A 116 1.56 20.65 16.24
CA PHE A 116 1.50 21.62 15.15
C PHE A 116 0.24 21.39 14.31
N THR A 117 -0.06 22.32 13.42
CA THR A 117 -1.18 22.20 12.47
C THR A 117 -0.69 22.35 11.03
N LEU A 118 -1.43 21.77 10.09
CA LEU A 118 -1.19 21.94 8.66
C LEU A 118 -2.12 23.05 8.12
N ARG A 119 -1.57 23.92 7.28
CA ARG A 119 -2.38 24.80 6.42
C ARG A 119 -3.02 23.94 5.30
N PRO A 120 -4.21 24.30 4.78
CA PRO A 120 -4.91 23.48 3.77
C PRO A 120 -4.06 23.13 2.54
N ASP A 121 -3.24 24.05 2.05
CA ASP A 121 -2.36 23.83 0.91
C ASP A 121 -1.20 22.86 1.19
N ALA A 122 -0.74 22.77 2.45
CA ALA A 122 0.23 21.78 2.90
C ALA A 122 -0.42 20.39 2.90
N GLU A 123 -1.66 20.30 3.38
CA GLU A 123 -2.45 19.07 3.38
C GLU A 123 -2.78 18.61 1.96
N ASP A 124 -3.14 19.52 1.06
CA ASP A 124 -3.32 19.25 -0.38
C ASP A 124 -2.05 18.69 -1.01
N TYR A 125 -0.90 19.31 -0.71
CA TYR A 125 0.38 18.85 -1.22
C TYR A 125 0.75 17.47 -0.67
N LEU A 126 0.56 17.21 0.62
CA LEU A 126 0.84 15.92 1.23
C LEU A 126 -0.08 14.83 0.67
N PHE A 127 -1.37 15.11 0.49
CA PHE A 127 -2.30 14.17 -0.14
C PHE A 127 -1.89 13.87 -1.58
N SER A 128 -1.54 14.89 -2.37
CA SER A 128 -1.02 14.69 -3.74
C SER A 128 0.28 13.88 -3.77
N LEU A 129 1.14 14.04 -2.76
CA LEU A 129 2.40 13.32 -2.66
C LEU A 129 2.20 11.84 -2.29
N THR A 130 1.32 11.56 -1.32
CA THR A 130 1.15 10.21 -0.76
C THR A 130 -0.02 9.45 -1.36
N ASN A 131 -0.89 10.12 -2.11
CA ASN A 131 -2.14 9.57 -2.63
C ASN A 131 -3.03 8.94 -1.55
N GLY A 132 -3.04 9.52 -0.34
CA GLY A 132 -3.78 8.95 0.79
C GLY A 132 -3.10 7.75 1.47
N HIS A 133 -1.90 7.34 1.06
CA HIS A 133 -1.21 6.19 1.63
C HIS A 133 -0.92 6.39 3.14
N PRO A 134 -1.47 5.56 4.05
CA PRO A 134 -1.35 5.77 5.50
C PRO A 134 0.09 5.80 6.00
N GLY A 135 0.89 4.81 5.59
CA GLY A 135 2.33 4.77 5.88
C GLY A 135 3.10 5.98 5.31
N GLY A 136 2.72 6.48 4.13
CA GLY A 136 3.35 7.63 3.51
C GLY A 136 3.05 8.92 4.29
N LEU A 137 1.79 9.13 4.67
CA LEU A 137 1.38 10.25 5.50
C LEU A 137 2.11 10.26 6.84
N SER A 138 2.08 9.14 7.57
CA SER A 138 2.72 9.07 8.89
C SER A 138 4.22 9.31 8.83
N SER A 139 4.89 8.73 7.84
CA SER A 139 6.36 8.80 7.71
C SER A 139 6.81 10.20 7.27
N VAL A 140 6.12 10.81 6.30
CA VAL A 140 6.43 12.18 5.84
C VAL A 140 6.13 13.21 6.93
N LEU A 141 5.00 13.10 7.65
CA LEU A 141 4.70 14.01 8.76
C LEU A 141 5.72 13.90 9.89
N LYS A 142 6.15 12.67 10.22
CA LYS A 142 7.22 12.47 11.20
C LYS A 142 8.52 13.13 10.74
N TYR A 143 8.91 12.96 9.47
CA TYR A 143 10.09 13.63 8.92
C TYR A 143 10.00 15.16 9.04
N ILE A 144 8.87 15.75 8.62
CA ILE A 144 8.64 17.21 8.71
C ILE A 144 8.73 17.68 10.16
N HIS A 145 8.10 16.95 11.08
CA HIS A 145 8.17 17.23 12.50
C HIS A 145 9.62 17.24 13.00
N ASP A 146 10.39 16.20 12.67
CA ASP A 146 11.77 16.06 13.13
C ASP A 146 12.68 17.11 12.50
N PHE A 147 12.46 17.47 11.24
CA PHE A 147 13.18 18.54 10.53
C PHE A 147 12.97 19.91 11.18
N TYR A 148 11.73 20.22 11.58
CA TYR A 148 11.36 21.50 12.21
C TYR A 148 11.26 21.42 13.74
N ARG A 149 11.75 20.34 14.35
CA ARG A 149 11.52 20.03 15.78
C ARG A 149 11.82 21.20 16.70
N HIS A 150 12.96 21.85 16.49
CA HIS A 150 13.38 22.99 17.31
C HIS A 150 12.42 24.17 17.20
N ALA A 151 11.98 24.53 15.99
CA ALA A 151 11.06 25.64 15.74
C ALA A 151 9.63 25.34 16.23
N ILE A 152 9.19 24.09 16.11
CA ILE A 152 7.90 23.66 16.66
C ILE A 152 7.94 23.71 18.19
N LYS A 153 9.02 23.21 18.80
CA LYS A 153 9.19 23.19 20.26
C LYS A 153 9.30 24.60 20.86
N SER A 154 10.01 25.51 20.21
CA SER A 154 10.09 26.92 20.63
C SER A 154 8.82 27.71 20.35
N ARG A 155 7.87 27.13 19.59
CA ARG A 155 6.65 27.76 19.07
C ARG A 155 6.88 28.87 18.05
N ASP A 156 8.09 28.96 17.49
CA ASP A 156 8.39 29.84 16.36
C ASP A 156 7.68 29.35 15.08
N LEU A 157 7.35 28.06 15.01
CA LEU A 157 6.61 27.45 13.91
C LEU A 157 5.51 26.51 14.41
N SER A 158 4.27 27.01 14.47
CA SER A 158 3.10 26.21 14.87
C SER A 158 2.23 25.75 13.69
N VAL A 159 2.39 26.39 12.53
CA VAL A 159 1.61 26.11 11.31
C VAL A 159 2.55 25.76 10.17
N ILE A 160 2.48 24.51 9.71
CA ILE A 160 3.22 24.03 8.53
C ILE A 160 2.45 24.42 7.27
N THR A 161 3.17 25.04 6.33
CA THR A 161 2.64 25.47 5.04
C THR A 161 3.19 24.58 3.94
N LYS A 162 2.65 24.68 2.72
CA LYS A 162 3.22 23.99 1.56
C LYS A 162 4.70 24.32 1.36
N GLU A 163 5.11 25.57 1.58
CA GLU A 163 6.52 25.98 1.46
C GLU A 163 7.40 25.21 2.45
N HIS A 164 6.99 25.11 3.73
CA HIS A 164 7.70 24.32 4.73
C HIS A 164 7.81 22.84 4.33
N VAL A 165 6.73 22.25 3.81
CA VAL A 165 6.76 20.87 3.32
C VAL A 165 7.76 20.72 2.17
N VAL A 166 7.66 21.57 1.14
CA VAL A 166 8.55 21.52 -0.03
C VAL A 166 10.00 21.73 0.37
N ASP A 167 10.28 22.70 1.25
CA ASP A 167 11.63 23.03 1.69
C ASP A 167 12.28 21.90 2.48
N SER A 168 11.54 21.27 3.39
CA SER A 168 12.04 20.08 4.11
C SER A 168 12.37 18.93 3.15
N LEU A 169 11.57 18.75 2.09
CA LEU A 169 11.73 17.66 1.13
C LEU A 169 12.77 17.93 0.03
N LYS A 170 13.44 19.09 0.01
CA LYS A 170 14.51 19.40 -0.98
C LYS A 170 15.77 18.55 -0.78
N ARG A 171 16.01 18.07 0.44
CA ARG A 171 17.20 17.27 0.78
C ARG A 171 16.91 15.79 0.52
N ASP A 172 16.88 15.42 -0.77
CA ASP A 172 16.44 14.09 -1.20
C ASP A 172 17.12 12.97 -0.40
N GLN A 173 18.45 12.99 -0.20
CA GLN A 173 19.14 11.94 0.57
C GLN A 173 18.66 11.83 2.03
N ASP A 174 18.64 12.95 2.77
CA ASP A 174 18.20 12.98 4.17
C ASP A 174 16.75 12.48 4.33
N VAL A 175 15.88 12.82 3.36
CA VAL A 175 14.49 12.37 3.34
C VAL A 175 14.44 10.84 3.27
N TRP A 176 15.14 10.24 2.31
CA TRP A 176 15.07 8.80 2.09
C TRP A 176 15.82 7.99 3.16
N ASP A 177 16.89 8.53 3.74
CA ASP A 177 17.57 7.91 4.88
C ASP A 177 16.63 7.74 6.08
N VAL A 178 15.68 8.67 6.27
CA VAL A 178 14.64 8.58 7.31
C VAL A 178 13.49 7.69 6.85
N LEU A 179 12.91 7.94 5.66
CA LEU A 179 11.72 7.22 5.20
C LEU A 179 11.96 5.71 5.06
N THR A 180 13.18 5.28 4.74
CA THR A 180 13.56 3.85 4.67
C THR A 180 13.63 3.17 6.04
N GLN A 181 13.58 3.93 7.14
CA GLN A 181 13.50 3.41 8.51
C GLN A 181 12.08 3.46 9.09
N GLU A 182 11.15 4.09 8.38
CA GLU A 182 9.76 4.28 8.78
C GLU A 182 8.82 3.21 8.18
N PRO A 183 7.55 3.11 8.62
CA PRO A 183 6.61 2.09 8.13
C PRO A 183 6.45 2.05 6.60
N ILE A 184 6.60 3.18 5.90
CA ILE A 184 6.53 3.25 4.43
C ILE A 184 7.63 2.43 3.75
N SER A 185 8.76 2.18 4.42
CA SER A 185 9.89 1.42 3.86
C SER A 185 9.49 0.06 3.28
N ARG A 186 8.48 -0.60 3.86
CA ARG A 186 8.01 -1.91 3.40
C ARG A 186 7.39 -1.87 2.00
N SER A 187 6.78 -0.74 1.61
CA SER A 187 6.18 -0.54 0.29
C SER A 187 7.14 0.12 -0.72
N LEU A 188 8.38 0.43 -0.32
CA LEU A 188 9.38 1.01 -1.20
C LEU A 188 10.29 -0.08 -1.81
N PRO A 189 10.63 0.02 -3.10
CA PRO A 189 11.65 -0.81 -3.75
C PRO A 189 12.99 -0.79 -3.00
N GLN A 190 13.41 -1.94 -2.45
CA GLN A 190 14.70 -2.07 -1.76
C GLN A 190 15.14 -3.52 -1.51
N GLY A 191 16.41 -3.68 -1.12
CA GLY A 191 16.98 -4.93 -0.65
C GLY A 191 17.20 -5.97 -1.76
N ARG A 192 17.37 -7.23 -1.36
CA ARG A 192 17.75 -8.34 -2.26
C ARG A 192 16.75 -8.67 -3.38
N TRP A 193 15.56 -8.09 -3.33
CA TRP A 193 14.46 -8.38 -4.25
C TRP A 193 14.35 -7.36 -5.37
N LEU A 194 15.09 -6.26 -5.27
CA LEU A 194 15.23 -5.28 -6.33
C LEU A 194 16.35 -5.73 -7.28
N THR A 195 16.04 -6.68 -8.15
CA THR A 195 16.94 -7.09 -9.23
C THR A 195 16.93 -6.04 -10.35
N LYS A 196 17.82 -6.19 -11.34
CA LYS A 196 17.86 -5.30 -12.51
C LYS A 196 16.55 -5.35 -13.30
N GLU A 197 15.96 -6.54 -13.43
CA GLU A 197 14.72 -6.79 -14.14
C GLU A 197 13.53 -6.14 -13.42
N VAL A 198 13.49 -6.27 -12.09
CA VAL A 198 12.50 -5.58 -11.25
C VAL A 198 12.64 -4.06 -11.34
N ALA A 199 13.87 -3.54 -11.29
CA ALA A 199 14.13 -2.11 -11.45
C ALA A 199 13.71 -1.59 -12.84
N ASN A 200 13.97 -2.36 -13.91
CA ASN A 200 13.53 -2.03 -15.26
C ASN A 200 12.01 -2.00 -15.38
N LEU A 201 11.31 -2.97 -14.76
CA LEU A 201 9.85 -2.98 -14.73
C LEU A 201 9.31 -1.74 -14.00
N LEU A 202 9.83 -1.42 -12.82
CA LEU A 202 9.41 -0.24 -12.06
C LEU A 202 9.67 1.06 -12.84
N ALA A 203 10.81 1.15 -13.54
CA ALA A 203 11.11 2.28 -14.41
C ALA A 203 10.13 2.38 -15.59
N LYS A 204 9.73 1.25 -16.19
CA LYS A 204 8.71 1.20 -17.23
C LYS A 204 7.35 1.69 -16.71
N VAL A 205 6.89 1.21 -15.55
CA VAL A 205 5.64 1.69 -14.94
C VAL A 205 5.72 3.19 -14.63
N LEU A 206 6.87 3.68 -14.18
CA LEU A 206 7.08 5.11 -13.95
C LEU A 206 6.98 5.95 -15.24
N GLU A 207 7.52 5.45 -16.35
CA GLU A 207 7.49 6.15 -17.64
C GLU A 207 6.12 6.11 -18.31
N GLU A 208 5.47 4.94 -18.32
CA GLU A 208 4.17 4.71 -18.99
C GLU A 208 2.97 5.06 -18.09
N GLY A 209 3.21 5.26 -16.80
CA GLY A 209 2.20 5.49 -15.75
C GLY A 209 1.52 4.22 -15.25
N ASN A 210 1.33 3.23 -16.13
CA ASN A 210 0.82 1.90 -15.83
C ASN A 210 1.33 0.89 -16.86
N VAL A 211 1.24 -0.40 -16.54
CA VAL A 211 1.48 -1.50 -17.49
C VAL A 211 0.41 -2.58 -17.33
N LEU A 212 0.10 -3.32 -18.39
CA LEU A 212 -0.85 -4.45 -18.31
C LEU A 212 -0.40 -5.49 -17.28
N SER A 213 -1.36 -6.02 -16.53
CA SER A 213 -1.14 -7.05 -15.52
C SER A 213 -1.04 -8.44 -16.15
N GLU A 214 0.08 -8.68 -16.84
CA GLU A 214 0.40 -9.98 -17.42
C GLU A 214 1.22 -10.85 -16.44
N PRO A 215 1.16 -12.19 -16.55
CA PRO A 215 1.97 -13.10 -15.76
C PRO A 215 3.47 -12.81 -15.94
N ASN A 216 4.09 -12.27 -14.89
CA ASN A 216 5.46 -11.83 -14.90
C ASN A 216 6.02 -11.94 -13.47
N LYS A 217 7.16 -12.62 -13.32
CA LYS A 217 7.79 -12.88 -12.02
C LYS A 217 8.25 -11.59 -11.32
N GLU A 218 8.76 -10.63 -12.08
CA GLU A 218 9.15 -9.32 -11.60
C GLU A 218 7.92 -8.54 -11.13
N ALA A 219 6.83 -8.57 -11.90
CA ALA A 219 5.58 -7.90 -11.56
C ALA A 219 4.93 -8.51 -10.31
N GLU A 220 4.94 -9.84 -10.20
CA GLU A 220 4.49 -10.56 -9.02
C GLU A 220 5.35 -10.22 -7.79
N THR A 221 6.67 -10.10 -7.96
CA THR A 221 7.58 -9.67 -6.89
C THR A 221 7.22 -8.26 -6.41
N CYS A 222 7.00 -7.33 -7.32
CA CYS A 222 6.57 -5.97 -6.99
C CYS A 222 5.21 -5.95 -6.29
N TYR A 223 4.24 -6.70 -6.80
CA TYR A 223 2.89 -6.78 -6.25
C TYR A 223 2.87 -7.36 -4.83
N LYS A 224 3.52 -8.50 -4.61
CA LYS A 224 3.61 -9.15 -3.28
C LYS A 224 4.35 -8.30 -2.25
N ARG A 225 5.15 -7.33 -2.68
CA ARG A 225 5.86 -6.38 -1.81
C ARG A 225 5.14 -5.04 -1.64
N GLY A 226 3.99 -4.85 -2.30
CA GLY A 226 3.28 -3.57 -2.29
C GLY A 226 4.01 -2.45 -3.04
N TRP A 227 4.97 -2.78 -3.91
CA TRP A 227 5.69 -1.81 -4.74
C TRP A 227 4.88 -1.38 -5.95
N LEU A 228 4.01 -2.28 -6.42
CA LEU A 228 3.00 -2.02 -7.45
C LEU A 228 1.64 -2.48 -6.93
N HIS A 229 0.59 -1.75 -7.30
CA HIS A 229 -0.80 -2.12 -7.04
C HIS A 229 -1.47 -2.58 -8.32
N ARG A 230 -2.36 -3.57 -8.21
CA ARG A 230 -3.22 -3.98 -9.32
C ARG A 230 -4.51 -3.16 -9.29
N MET A 231 -4.88 -2.57 -10.43
CA MET A 231 -6.09 -1.78 -10.61
C MET A 231 -6.84 -2.22 -11.86
N GLN A 232 -8.16 -2.10 -11.85
CA GLN A 232 -8.99 -2.27 -13.04
C GLN A 232 -9.18 -0.91 -13.70
N ILE A 233 -8.93 -0.85 -15.01
CA ILE A 233 -9.19 0.33 -15.84
C ILE A 233 -10.10 -0.07 -17.00
N LEU A 234 -10.98 0.83 -17.42
CA LEU A 234 -11.80 0.61 -18.61
C LEU A 234 -10.91 0.71 -19.85
N GLY A 235 -10.77 -0.39 -20.58
CA GLY A 235 -10.02 -0.44 -21.83
C GLY A 235 -10.70 0.34 -22.94
N GLU A 236 -9.92 0.75 -23.95
CA GLU A 236 -10.44 1.42 -25.16
C GLU A 236 -11.43 0.55 -25.95
N ASP A 237 -11.33 -0.77 -25.77
CA ASP A 237 -12.23 -1.79 -26.33
C ASP A 237 -13.53 -1.95 -25.51
N GLY A 238 -13.70 -1.17 -24.44
CA GLY A 238 -14.86 -1.23 -23.55
C GLY A 238 -14.82 -2.37 -22.53
N TYR A 239 -13.71 -3.13 -22.45
CA TYR A 239 -13.53 -4.21 -21.48
C TYR A 239 -12.59 -3.78 -20.36
N ASP A 240 -12.88 -4.23 -19.14
CA ASP A 240 -12.00 -3.98 -17.99
C ASP A 240 -10.64 -4.69 -18.18
N LYS A 241 -9.56 -3.93 -18.02
CA LYS A 241 -8.18 -4.41 -18.06
C LYS A 241 -7.56 -4.25 -16.69
N GLU A 242 -6.85 -5.28 -16.24
CA GLU A 242 -6.02 -5.16 -15.05
C GLU A 242 -4.66 -4.58 -15.41
N VAL A 243 -4.23 -3.58 -14.66
CA VAL A 243 -2.94 -2.92 -14.84
C VAL A 243 -2.20 -2.82 -13.51
N TYR A 244 -0.87 -2.77 -13.58
CA TYR A 244 -0.01 -2.41 -12.46
C TYR A 244 0.30 -0.92 -12.47
N VAL A 245 0.17 -0.29 -11.31
CA VAL A 245 0.48 1.13 -11.10
C VAL A 245 1.40 1.32 -9.89
N LEU A 246 2.14 2.43 -9.89
CA LEU A 246 2.83 2.88 -8.67
C LEU A 246 1.80 3.43 -7.67
N PRO A 247 1.92 3.13 -6.36
CA PRO A 247 0.87 3.49 -5.42
C PRO A 247 0.72 5.00 -5.16
N SER A 248 1.80 5.77 -5.29
CA SER A 248 1.76 7.23 -5.12
C SER A 248 2.98 7.94 -5.70
N ARG A 249 2.93 9.28 -5.78
CA ARG A 249 4.08 10.11 -6.19
C ARG A 249 5.29 9.96 -5.28
N LEU A 250 5.10 9.56 -4.02
CA LEU A 250 6.19 9.20 -3.14
C LEU A 250 6.95 7.99 -3.69
N HIS A 251 6.26 6.97 -4.20
CA HIS A 251 6.88 5.80 -4.84
C HIS A 251 7.57 6.19 -6.15
N GLU A 252 6.96 7.05 -6.97
CA GLU A 252 7.57 7.58 -8.20
C GLU A 252 8.92 8.24 -7.93
N LYS A 253 9.03 9.03 -6.85
CA LYS A 253 10.28 9.68 -6.46
C LYS A 253 11.36 8.71 -5.98
N HIS A 254 10.98 7.56 -5.42
CA HIS A 254 11.92 6.57 -4.88
C HIS A 254 12.49 5.63 -5.95
N VAL A 255 11.72 5.32 -7.01
CA VAL A 255 12.13 4.38 -8.07
C VAL A 255 13.50 4.74 -8.69
N PRO A 256 13.79 5.99 -9.10
CA PRO A 256 15.10 6.34 -9.66
C PRO A 256 16.27 6.14 -8.70
N LEU A 257 16.06 6.38 -7.40
CA LEU A 257 17.07 6.23 -6.36
C LEU A 257 17.41 4.76 -6.08
N SER A 258 16.44 3.90 -6.35
CA SER A 258 16.55 2.46 -6.18
C SER A 258 17.40 1.81 -7.28
N GLY A 259 17.39 2.38 -8.50
CA GLY A 259 18.17 1.92 -9.65
C GLY A 259 19.59 2.52 -9.76
N SER A 260 19.88 3.59 -9.04
CA SER A 260 21.11 4.39 -9.20
C SER A 260 22.40 3.82 -8.61
N ASN A 261 22.44 2.53 -8.28
CA ASN A 261 23.73 1.80 -8.22
C ASN A 261 24.36 1.58 -9.60
N THR A 262 23.73 2.10 -10.67
CA THR A 262 24.33 2.24 -12.00
C THR A 262 24.00 3.62 -12.59
N THR A 263 24.95 4.54 -12.39
CA THR A 263 25.33 5.75 -13.14
C THR A 263 24.31 6.56 -13.97
N SER A 264 24.36 7.87 -13.72
CA SER A 264 23.96 9.02 -14.55
C SER A 264 22.57 9.61 -14.35
N GLN A 265 22.54 10.68 -13.54
CA GLN A 265 21.56 11.75 -13.58
C GLN A 265 21.35 12.25 -15.02
N LYS A 266 20.11 12.16 -15.52
CA LYS A 266 19.63 13.00 -16.62
C LYS A 266 18.36 13.73 -16.21
N GLU A 267 18.44 15.02 -16.49
CA GLU A 267 17.46 16.11 -16.41
C GLU A 267 16.00 15.76 -16.11
N ARG A 268 15.50 16.40 -15.05
CA ARG A 268 14.11 16.40 -14.57
C ARG A 268 13.18 16.95 -15.65
N LYS A 269 12.33 16.10 -16.23
CA LYS A 269 11.11 16.56 -16.91
C LYS A 269 10.03 16.84 -15.87
N VAL A 270 9.45 18.05 -15.95
CA VAL A 270 8.26 18.42 -15.19
C VAL A 270 7.11 17.57 -15.70
N TYR A 271 6.66 16.61 -14.89
CA TYR A 271 5.51 15.77 -15.24
C TYR A 271 4.21 16.57 -15.11
N PRO A 272 3.32 16.52 -16.11
CA PRO A 272 2.03 17.19 -16.06
C PRO A 272 1.13 16.57 -14.98
N GLN A 273 0.31 17.43 -14.36
CA GLN A 273 -0.76 17.04 -13.44
C GLN A 273 -1.81 16.22 -14.20
N ASN A 274 -1.70 14.89 -14.20
CA ASN A 274 -2.83 14.03 -14.56
C ASN A 274 -3.60 13.68 -13.28
N SER A 275 -4.46 14.61 -12.88
CA SER A 275 -5.45 14.48 -11.80
C SER A 275 -6.63 13.54 -12.12
N LYS A 276 -6.55 12.71 -13.18
CA LYS A 276 -7.71 11.97 -13.70
C LYS A 276 -7.86 10.52 -13.24
N ILE A 277 -6.96 9.98 -12.40
CA ILE A 277 -7.04 8.55 -12.02
C ILE A 277 -7.80 8.35 -10.69
N TYR A 278 -8.11 9.41 -9.94
CA TYR A 278 -8.72 9.30 -8.61
C TYR A 278 -9.93 10.22 -8.38
N GLU A 279 -10.56 10.72 -9.45
CA GLU A 279 -11.91 11.31 -9.35
C GLU A 279 -12.95 10.22 -9.65
N ILE A 280 -13.35 9.49 -8.61
CA ILE A 280 -14.66 8.81 -8.52
C ILE A 280 -15.28 9.23 -7.18
#